data_AF-A0A832BV59-F1
#
_entry.id   AF-A0A832BV59-F1
#
_cell.length_a   1.000
_cell.length_b   1.000
_cell.length_c   1.000
_cell.angle_alpha   90.00
_cell.angle_beta   90.00
_cell.angle_gamma   90.00
#
_symmetry.space_group_name_H-M   'P 1'
#
loop_
_entity.id
_entity.type
_entity.pdbx_description
1 polymer ?
#
loop_
_entity_poly.entity_id
_entity_poly.type
_entity_poly.pdbx_seq_one_letter_code
_entity_poly.pdbx_strand_id
1 'polypeptide(L)'
;MKRNFYLALVFVALAFSCSRKAEFGDASPVNRYGIKPLSAIQQDAEFVAFINAQLQFYDGIRHPDKIKAAMEDSRITEAEFRLLPAWYGYTNPVEFEKYFSTLRERSNYLDRTYGIRSLSREQQRQIFAEGFRLALGTKSVNGLAVAIEGPCEKERIRCVAAVAAEVATMHFSCAAADLTFFLGIACHTAATIYHIVQGNACNTEYQRCISNSNLD
;
A
#
# COMPACT_ATOMS: atom_id res chain seq x y z
N MET A 1 -7.29 34.39 20.03
CA MET A 1 -7.57 33.70 18.75
C MET A 1 -8.06 32.26 19.00
N LYS A 2 -9.35 32.05 19.32
CA LYS A 2 -9.92 30.69 19.55
C LYS A 2 -11.25 30.42 18.82
N ARG A 3 -11.74 31.34 17.97
CA ARG A 3 -13.04 31.23 17.29
C ARG A 3 -13.02 30.54 15.92
N ASN A 4 -11.85 30.25 15.34
CA ASN A 4 -11.75 29.69 13.98
C ASN A 4 -11.68 28.15 13.93
N PHE A 5 -11.58 27.46 15.07
CA PHE A 5 -11.45 25.99 15.08
C PHE A 5 -12.80 25.27 14.94
N TYR A 6 -13.89 25.87 15.43
CA TYR A 6 -15.23 25.26 15.37
C TYR A 6 -15.87 25.32 13.97
N LEU A 7 -15.50 26.28 13.13
CA LEU A 7 -16.01 26.41 11.76
C LEU A 7 -15.46 25.32 10.82
N ALA A 8 -14.24 24.82 11.07
CA ALA A 8 -13.66 23.74 10.27
C ALA A 8 -14.36 22.39 10.51
N LEU A 9 -14.81 22.11 11.75
CA LEU A 9 -15.51 20.87 12.09
C LEU A 9 -16.93 20.78 11.49
N VAL A 10 -17.62 21.92 11.35
CA VAL A 10 -18.97 21.96 10.76
C VAL A 10 -18.95 21.76 9.24
N PHE A 11 -17.90 22.24 8.54
CA PHE A 11 -17.75 22.01 7.10
C PHE A 11 -17.41 20.55 6.76
N VAL A 12 -16.65 19.87 7.62
CA VAL A 12 -16.38 18.43 7.45
C VAL A 12 -17.68 17.62 7.55
N ALA A 13 -18.59 17.96 8.46
CA ALA A 13 -19.88 17.27 8.58
C ALA A 13 -20.83 17.48 7.37
N LEU A 14 -20.79 18.66 6.74
CA LEU A 14 -21.64 18.96 5.58
C LEU A 14 -21.08 18.40 4.26
N ALA A 15 -19.76 18.22 4.13
CA ALA A 15 -19.15 17.60 2.96
C ALA A 15 -19.50 16.10 2.80
N PHE A 16 -19.85 15.41 3.90
CA PHE A 16 -20.34 14.02 3.85
C PHE A 16 -21.78 13.88 3.31
N SER A 17 -22.53 14.97 3.17
CA SER A 17 -23.93 14.92 2.67
C SER A 17 -24.08 15.22 1.17
N CYS A 18 -22.98 15.47 0.43
CA CYS A 18 -23.03 15.84 -0.99
C CYS A 18 -22.06 15.06 -1.89
N SER A 19 -21.62 13.86 -1.49
CA SER A 19 -20.95 12.96 -2.43
C SER A 19 -21.98 12.40 -3.41
N ARG A 20 -21.98 12.93 -4.63
CA ARG A 20 -22.81 12.47 -5.75
C ARG A 20 -22.67 10.95 -5.89
N LYS A 21 -23.81 10.25 -5.96
CA LYS A 21 -23.88 8.88 -6.49
C LYS A 21 -23.19 8.86 -7.85
N ALA A 22 -21.99 8.28 -7.92
CA ALA A 22 -21.51 7.76 -9.18
C ALA A 22 -22.42 6.57 -9.54
N GLU A 23 -23.13 6.67 -10.66
CA GLU A 23 -23.89 5.56 -11.26
C GLU A 23 -22.90 4.50 -11.77
N PHE A 24 -22.30 3.76 -10.84
CA PHE A 24 -21.81 2.42 -11.13
C PHE A 24 -22.95 1.48 -10.77
N GLY A 25 -23.42 0.73 -11.78
CA GLY A 25 -24.61 -0.12 -11.70
C GLY A 25 -24.67 -0.93 -10.41
N ASP A 26 -25.88 -1.03 -9.85
CA ASP A 26 -26.18 -1.70 -8.59
C ASP A 26 -25.42 -3.03 -8.47
N ALA A 27 -24.30 -2.98 -7.73
CA ALA A 27 -23.58 -4.17 -7.36
C ALA A 27 -24.46 -4.92 -6.38
N SER A 28 -24.95 -6.07 -6.83
CA SER A 28 -25.74 -7.05 -6.08
C SER A 28 -25.19 -7.23 -4.65
N PRO A 29 -26.06 -7.40 -3.63
CA PRO A 29 -25.65 -7.47 -2.23
C PRO A 29 -24.59 -8.56 -2.03
N VAL A 30 -23.53 -8.19 -1.29
CA VAL A 30 -22.42 -9.03 -0.86
C VAL A 30 -22.94 -10.44 -0.55
N ASN A 31 -22.53 -11.40 -1.38
CA ASN A 31 -22.96 -12.78 -1.28
C ASN A 31 -22.52 -13.33 0.09
N ARG A 32 -23.48 -13.58 0.99
CA ARG A 32 -23.26 -14.09 2.37
C ARG A 32 -22.74 -15.54 2.42
N TYR A 33 -22.32 -16.10 1.30
CA TYR A 33 -21.92 -17.50 1.18
C TYR A 33 -20.40 -17.63 0.99
N GLY A 34 -19.71 -17.85 2.12
CA GLY A 34 -18.35 -18.39 2.19
C GLY A 34 -17.24 -17.39 1.81
N ILE A 35 -16.22 -17.29 2.66
CA ILE A 35 -14.95 -16.68 2.25
C ILE A 35 -14.47 -17.48 1.04
N LYS A 36 -14.42 -16.84 -0.15
CA LYS A 36 -13.85 -17.48 -1.33
C LYS A 36 -12.44 -17.98 -0.99
N PRO A 37 -12.02 -19.16 -1.50
CA PRO A 37 -10.71 -19.69 -1.17
C PRO A 37 -9.63 -18.66 -1.52
N LEU A 38 -8.62 -18.52 -0.65
CA LEU A 38 -7.52 -17.55 -0.79
C LEU A 38 -6.89 -17.59 -2.19
N SER A 39 -6.79 -18.78 -2.77
CA SER A 39 -6.27 -19.01 -4.12
C SER A 39 -7.07 -18.29 -5.21
N ALA A 40 -8.39 -18.15 -5.05
CA ALA A 40 -9.24 -17.44 -6.02
C ALA A 40 -9.03 -15.92 -5.99
N ILE A 41 -8.59 -15.36 -4.85
CA ILE A 41 -8.20 -13.95 -4.75
C ILE A 41 -6.83 -13.76 -5.41
N GLN A 42 -5.88 -14.65 -5.12
CA GLN A 42 -4.50 -14.56 -5.60
C GLN A 42 -4.34 -14.73 -7.10
N GLN A 43 -5.30 -15.38 -7.76
CA GLN A 43 -5.32 -15.57 -9.22
C GLN A 43 -6.13 -14.50 -9.96
N ASP A 44 -6.82 -13.61 -9.24
CA ASP A 44 -7.57 -12.51 -9.85
C ASP A 44 -6.60 -11.48 -10.45
N ALA A 45 -6.83 -11.10 -11.71
CA ALA A 45 -5.96 -10.18 -12.43
C ALA A 45 -5.87 -8.79 -11.78
N GLU A 46 -6.96 -8.31 -11.15
CA GLU A 46 -6.98 -7.04 -10.41
C GLU A 46 -6.20 -7.14 -9.11
N PHE A 47 -6.21 -8.30 -8.45
CA PHE A 47 -5.37 -8.54 -7.28
C PHE A 47 -3.89 -8.55 -7.65
N VAL A 48 -3.51 -9.30 -8.69
CA VAL A 48 -2.13 -9.33 -9.20
C VAL A 48 -1.67 -7.93 -9.62
N ALA A 49 -2.52 -7.18 -10.32
CA ALA A 49 -2.21 -5.82 -10.73
C ALA A 49 -2.09 -4.86 -9.53
N PHE A 50 -2.91 -5.02 -8.50
CA PHE A 50 -2.79 -4.26 -7.25
C PHE A 50 -1.44 -4.53 -6.56
N ILE A 51 -1.04 -5.81 -6.41
CA ILE A 51 0.25 -6.19 -5.82
C ILE A 51 1.41 -5.60 -6.63
N ASN A 52 1.38 -5.74 -7.96
CA ASN A 52 2.43 -5.22 -8.83
C ASN A 52 2.52 -3.69 -8.78
N ALA A 53 1.38 -2.99 -8.73
CA ALA A 53 1.36 -1.53 -8.61
C ALA A 53 2.01 -1.05 -7.29
N GLN A 54 1.73 -1.74 -6.18
CA GLN A 54 2.38 -1.43 -4.89
C GLN A 54 3.90 -1.63 -4.97
N LEU A 55 4.35 -2.76 -5.53
CA LEU A 55 5.78 -3.03 -5.70
C LEU A 55 6.45 -1.96 -6.57
N GLN A 56 5.83 -1.59 -7.70
CA GLN A 56 6.34 -0.55 -8.60
C GLN A 56 6.43 0.82 -7.92
N PHE A 57 5.43 1.18 -7.10
CA PHE A 57 5.44 2.42 -6.35
C PHE A 57 6.64 2.50 -5.40
N TYR A 58 6.93 1.41 -4.67
CA TYR A 58 8.07 1.38 -3.77
C TYR A 58 9.41 1.41 -4.49
N ASP A 59 9.54 0.67 -5.58
CA ASP A 59 10.74 0.70 -6.42
C ASP A 59 10.98 2.10 -7.05
N GLY A 60 9.90 2.88 -7.24
CA GLY A 60 9.94 4.22 -7.83
C GLY A 60 10.37 5.34 -6.89
N ILE A 61 10.43 5.10 -5.58
CA ILE A 61 10.74 6.14 -4.58
C ILE A 61 12.17 6.67 -4.80
N ARG A 62 12.31 7.98 -5.05
CA ARG A 62 13.60 8.63 -5.33
C ARG A 62 14.23 9.29 -4.11
N HIS A 63 13.42 9.77 -3.18
CA HIS A 63 13.90 10.54 -2.02
C HIS A 63 13.26 10.08 -0.71
N PRO A 64 13.53 8.84 -0.27
CA PRO A 64 12.93 8.28 0.95
C PRO A 64 13.24 9.11 2.21
N ASP A 65 14.43 9.71 2.30
CA ASP A 65 14.82 10.54 3.45
C ASP A 65 14.01 11.85 3.53
N LYS A 66 13.66 12.44 2.38
CA LYS A 66 12.81 13.65 2.35
C LYS A 66 11.39 13.33 2.76
N ILE A 67 10.87 12.19 2.30
CA ILE A 67 9.54 11.68 2.71
C ILE A 67 9.51 11.42 4.21
N LYS A 68 10.57 10.81 4.76
CA LYS A 68 10.71 10.59 6.20
C LYS A 68 10.75 11.91 6.97
N ALA A 69 11.60 12.84 6.57
CA ALA A 69 11.76 14.14 7.25
C ALA A 69 10.45 14.94 7.27
N ALA A 70 9.72 14.98 6.15
CA ALA A 70 8.43 15.67 6.04
C ALA A 70 7.31 15.07 6.91
N MET A 71 7.57 13.95 7.60
CA MET A 71 6.61 13.30 8.50
C MET A 71 7.03 13.36 9.96
N GLU A 72 8.25 13.78 10.27
CA GLU A 72 8.76 13.80 11.66
C GLU A 72 7.96 14.77 12.54
N ASP A 73 7.47 15.87 11.99
CA ASP A 73 6.63 16.85 12.69
C ASP A 73 5.12 16.54 12.61
N SER A 74 4.75 15.39 12.00
CA SER A 74 3.38 14.96 11.75
C SER A 74 2.53 15.93 10.92
N ARG A 75 3.16 16.80 10.12
CA ARG A 75 2.47 17.79 9.28
C ARG A 75 3.15 17.90 7.93
N ILE A 76 2.35 17.76 6.86
CA ILE A 76 2.82 18.05 5.51
C ILE A 76 2.42 19.47 5.17
N THR A 77 3.40 20.34 4.97
CA THR A 77 3.18 21.71 4.49
C THR A 77 2.76 21.70 3.01
N GLU A 78 2.13 22.79 2.57
CA GLU A 78 1.75 22.97 1.16
C GLU A 78 2.97 22.93 0.20
N ALA A 79 4.14 23.36 0.66
CA ALA A 79 5.38 23.29 -0.12
C ALA A 79 5.86 21.84 -0.28
N GLU A 80 5.88 21.07 0.82
CA GLU A 80 6.25 19.65 0.80
C GLU A 80 5.25 18.84 -0.02
N PHE A 81 3.96 19.15 0.09
CA PHE A 81 2.90 18.50 -0.67
C PHE A 81 3.16 18.57 -2.19
N ARG A 82 3.59 19.73 -2.71
CA ARG A 82 3.94 19.91 -4.13
C ARG A 82 5.17 19.11 -4.56
N LEU A 83 6.04 18.76 -3.61
CA LEU A 83 7.26 18.00 -3.86
C LEU A 83 7.07 16.49 -3.74
N LEU A 84 6.00 16.03 -3.08
CA LEU A 84 5.70 14.60 -2.91
C LEU A 84 5.76 13.82 -4.23
N PRO A 85 5.10 14.24 -5.34
CA PRO A 85 5.16 13.50 -6.61
C PRO A 85 6.60 13.23 -7.05
N ALA A 86 7.47 14.25 -6.98
CA ALA A 86 8.87 14.13 -7.38
C ALA A 86 9.66 13.22 -6.43
N TRP A 87 9.39 13.26 -5.12
CA TRP A 87 10.04 12.38 -4.14
C TRP A 87 9.65 10.92 -4.32
N TYR A 88 8.41 10.67 -4.74
CA TYR A 88 7.89 9.36 -5.13
C TYR A 88 8.24 8.94 -6.56
N GLY A 89 8.96 9.78 -7.31
CA GLY A 89 9.50 9.44 -8.63
C GLY A 89 8.59 9.71 -9.82
N TYR A 90 7.49 10.42 -9.62
CA TYR A 90 6.55 10.82 -10.66
C TYR A 90 6.99 12.12 -11.34
N THR A 91 6.65 12.25 -12.61
CA THR A 91 7.05 13.42 -13.42
C THR A 91 6.28 14.67 -13.01
N ASN A 92 5.01 14.49 -12.61
CA ASN A 92 4.10 15.57 -12.28
C ASN A 92 3.00 15.11 -11.31
N PRO A 93 2.26 16.05 -10.68
CA PRO A 93 1.18 15.73 -9.75
C PRO A 93 0.03 14.91 -10.37
N VAL A 94 -0.22 15.05 -11.67
CA VAL A 94 -1.33 14.34 -12.36
C VAL A 94 -1.05 12.84 -12.44
N GLU A 95 0.19 12.44 -12.74
CA GLU A 95 0.58 11.03 -12.73
C GLU A 95 0.50 10.42 -11.33
N PHE A 96 0.90 11.19 -10.31
CA PHE A 96 0.83 10.78 -8.91
C PHE A 96 -0.63 10.58 -8.45
N GLU A 97 -1.50 11.53 -8.73
CA GLU A 97 -2.94 11.42 -8.42
C GLU A 97 -3.59 10.26 -9.16
N LYS A 98 -3.28 10.08 -10.45
CA LYS A 98 -3.79 8.97 -11.26
C LYS A 98 -3.38 7.62 -10.69
N TYR A 99 -2.17 7.48 -10.16
CA TYR A 99 -1.72 6.27 -9.48
C TYR A 99 -2.62 5.92 -8.29
N PHE A 100 -2.86 6.86 -7.37
CA PHE A 100 -3.71 6.61 -6.20
C PHE A 100 -5.17 6.38 -6.57
N SER A 101 -5.71 7.09 -7.57
CA SER A 101 -7.06 6.84 -8.08
C SER A 101 -7.19 5.42 -8.60
N THR A 102 -6.23 4.97 -9.42
CA THR A 102 -6.22 3.60 -9.96
C THR A 102 -6.13 2.57 -8.82
N LEU A 103 -5.26 2.82 -7.84
CA LEU A 103 -5.08 1.91 -6.71
C LEU A 103 -6.35 1.80 -5.85
N ARG A 104 -7.08 2.91 -5.67
CA ARG A 104 -8.37 2.98 -4.99
C ARG A 104 -9.46 2.23 -5.75
N GLU A 105 -9.51 2.37 -7.08
CA GLU A 105 -10.47 1.63 -7.92
C GLU A 105 -10.26 0.12 -7.79
N ARG A 106 -9.01 -0.34 -7.87
CA ARG A 106 -8.64 -1.74 -7.67
C ARG A 106 -9.01 -2.25 -6.28
N SER A 107 -8.68 -1.49 -5.23
CA SER A 107 -9.00 -1.90 -3.85
C SER A 107 -10.51 -1.99 -3.62
N ASN A 108 -11.30 -1.06 -4.17
CA ASN A 108 -12.75 -1.10 -4.11
C ASN A 108 -13.34 -2.27 -4.92
N TYR A 109 -12.77 -2.58 -6.10
CA TYR A 109 -13.16 -3.78 -6.83
C TYR A 109 -12.94 -5.04 -6.00
N LEU A 110 -11.72 -5.21 -5.46
CA LEU A 110 -11.36 -6.37 -4.66
C LEU A 110 -12.23 -6.49 -3.40
N ASP A 111 -12.51 -5.37 -2.74
CA ASP A 111 -13.39 -5.36 -1.57
C ASP A 111 -14.84 -5.74 -1.91
N ARG A 112 -15.41 -5.21 -3.00
CA ARG A 112 -16.77 -5.60 -3.42
C ARG A 112 -16.86 -7.07 -3.84
N THR A 113 -15.82 -7.59 -4.49
CA THR A 113 -15.81 -8.96 -5.03
C THR A 113 -15.53 -10.02 -3.97
N TYR A 114 -14.70 -9.70 -2.98
CA TYR A 114 -14.17 -10.66 -2.01
C TYR A 114 -14.44 -10.30 -0.55
N GLY A 115 -14.96 -9.10 -0.26
CA GLY A 115 -15.20 -8.63 1.10
C GLY A 115 -13.92 -8.43 1.91
N ILE A 116 -12.80 -8.04 1.29
CA ILE A 116 -11.48 -7.97 1.94
C ILE A 116 -11.52 -7.15 3.23
N ARG A 117 -12.20 -6.01 3.26
CA ARG A 117 -12.30 -5.15 4.47
C ARG A 117 -13.09 -5.80 5.61
N SER A 118 -13.97 -6.75 5.31
CA SER A 118 -14.73 -7.49 6.32
C SER A 118 -13.94 -8.64 6.95
N LEU A 119 -12.82 -9.02 6.35
CA LEU A 119 -11.93 -10.04 6.89
C LEU A 119 -11.19 -9.51 8.12
N SER A 120 -10.80 -10.41 9.02
CA SER A 120 -9.93 -10.04 10.13
C SER A 120 -8.58 -9.53 9.63
N ARG A 121 -7.89 -8.70 10.43
CA ARG A 121 -6.55 -8.18 10.07
C ARG A 121 -5.56 -9.30 9.73
N GLU A 122 -5.63 -10.42 10.45
CA GLU A 122 -4.79 -11.59 10.18
C GLU A 122 -5.08 -12.21 8.80
N GLN A 123 -6.35 -12.34 8.44
CA GLN A 123 -6.75 -12.87 7.13
C GLN A 123 -6.32 -11.93 5.99
N GLN A 124 -6.49 -10.62 6.16
CA GLN A 124 -6.01 -9.62 5.19
C GLN A 124 -4.48 -9.74 4.99
N ARG A 125 -3.74 -9.79 6.11
CA ARG A 125 -2.28 -9.97 6.09
C ARG A 125 -1.87 -11.25 5.36
N GLN A 126 -2.54 -12.37 5.61
CA GLN A 126 -2.25 -13.64 4.94
C GLN A 126 -2.48 -13.57 3.42
N ILE A 127 -3.59 -12.96 2.98
CA ILE A 127 -3.89 -12.76 1.55
C ILE A 127 -2.77 -11.98 0.87
N PHE A 128 -2.43 -10.81 1.41
CA PHE A 128 -1.45 -9.92 0.81
C PHE A 128 -0.04 -10.48 0.91
N ALA A 129 0.36 -11.09 2.04
CA ALA A 129 1.69 -11.64 2.24
C ALA A 129 1.99 -12.73 1.21
N GLU A 130 1.04 -13.62 0.96
CA GLU A 130 1.21 -14.65 -0.06
C GLU A 130 1.23 -14.06 -1.47
N GLY A 131 0.38 -13.06 -1.76
CA GLY A 131 0.41 -12.33 -3.04
C GLY A 131 1.76 -11.67 -3.32
N PHE A 132 2.29 -10.91 -2.34
CA PHE A 132 3.61 -10.29 -2.44
C PHE A 132 4.72 -11.34 -2.51
N ARG A 133 4.65 -12.44 -1.77
CA ARG A 133 5.63 -13.53 -1.83
C ARG A 133 5.71 -14.13 -3.22
N LEU A 134 4.56 -14.37 -3.88
CA LEU A 134 4.50 -14.86 -5.25
C LEU A 134 5.06 -13.85 -6.26
N ALA A 135 4.70 -12.57 -6.11
CA ALA A 135 5.19 -11.50 -7.00
C ALA A 135 6.71 -11.25 -6.87
N LEU A 136 7.23 -11.22 -5.63
CA LEU A 136 8.67 -11.09 -5.37
C LEU A 136 9.43 -12.35 -5.77
N GLY A 137 8.81 -13.52 -5.59
CA GLY A 137 9.35 -14.82 -5.95
C GLY A 137 9.51 -15.06 -7.46
N THR A 138 8.91 -14.21 -8.29
CA THR A 138 8.89 -14.34 -9.76
C THR A 138 9.62 -13.20 -10.48
N LYS A 139 10.11 -12.17 -9.75
CA LYS A 139 10.92 -11.10 -10.34
C LYS A 139 12.27 -11.66 -10.81
N SER A 140 12.35 -11.97 -12.10
CA SER A 140 13.61 -12.20 -12.82
C SER A 140 14.41 -10.90 -12.87
N VAL A 141 15.62 -10.92 -12.32
CA VAL A 141 16.61 -9.87 -12.57
C VAL A 141 17.28 -10.20 -13.92
N ASN A 142 17.10 -9.35 -14.93
CA ASN A 142 17.75 -9.43 -16.25
C ASN A 142 17.47 -10.68 -17.12
N GLY A 143 16.26 -11.26 -17.09
CA GLY A 143 15.88 -12.30 -18.05
C GLY A 143 16.58 -13.65 -17.86
N LEU A 144 17.50 -13.77 -16.90
CA LEU A 144 17.80 -15.05 -16.27
C LEU A 144 16.75 -15.25 -15.17
N ALA A 145 16.08 -16.39 -15.19
CA ALA A 145 15.50 -16.95 -13.98
C ALA A 145 16.67 -17.34 -13.07
N VAL A 146 17.30 -16.33 -12.44
CA VAL A 146 18.20 -16.57 -11.31
C VAL A 146 17.28 -17.16 -10.27
N ALA A 147 17.38 -18.46 -10.08
CA ALA A 147 16.68 -19.13 -9.02
C ALA A 147 16.99 -18.35 -7.74
N ILE A 148 15.92 -17.95 -7.04
CA ILE A 148 15.97 -17.32 -5.73
C ILE A 148 16.50 -18.39 -4.78
N GLU A 149 17.82 -18.61 -4.83
CA GLU A 149 18.49 -19.74 -4.23
C GLU A 149 19.15 -19.32 -2.93
N GLY A 150 18.94 -20.16 -1.92
CA GLY A 150 19.48 -19.98 -0.59
C GLY A 150 18.41 -19.70 0.48
N PRO A 151 18.61 -20.21 1.71
CA PRO A 151 17.71 -19.98 2.82
C PRO A 151 17.59 -18.49 3.19
N CYS A 152 18.68 -17.71 3.07
CA CYS A 152 18.71 -16.29 3.39
C CYS A 152 17.76 -15.46 2.51
N GLU A 153 17.77 -15.69 1.19
CA GLU A 153 16.93 -14.93 0.26
C GLU A 153 15.45 -15.28 0.43
N LYS A 154 15.13 -16.55 0.69
CA LYS A 154 13.76 -16.97 1.03
C LYS A 154 13.24 -16.26 2.28
N GLU A 155 14.08 -16.08 3.29
CA GLU A 155 13.70 -15.37 4.51
C GLU A 155 13.56 -13.86 4.28
N ARG A 156 14.46 -13.26 3.48
CA ARG A 156 14.33 -11.86 3.06
C ARG A 156 12.99 -11.60 2.36
N ILE A 157 12.61 -12.46 1.40
CA ILE A 157 11.35 -12.33 0.66
C ILE A 157 10.14 -12.47 1.60
N ARG A 158 10.16 -13.43 2.52
CA ARG A 158 9.09 -13.57 3.52
C ARG A 158 8.95 -12.31 4.38
N CYS A 159 10.07 -11.76 4.84
CA CYS A 159 10.09 -10.52 5.61
C CYS A 159 9.51 -9.35 4.81
N VAL A 160 10.03 -9.08 3.61
CA VAL A 160 9.54 -7.98 2.75
C VAL A 160 8.07 -8.17 2.40
N ALA A 161 7.64 -9.38 2.06
CA ALA A 161 6.25 -9.68 1.76
C ALA A 161 5.32 -9.43 2.96
N ALA A 162 5.75 -9.77 4.19
CA ALA A 162 4.98 -9.48 5.40
C ALA A 162 4.87 -7.96 5.65
N VAL A 163 5.95 -7.21 5.45
CA VAL A 163 5.93 -5.75 5.57
C VAL A 163 4.99 -5.13 4.54
N ALA A 164 5.10 -5.53 3.27
CA ALA A 164 4.23 -5.05 2.20
C ALA A 164 2.75 -5.43 2.45
N ALA A 165 2.49 -6.60 3.03
CA ALA A 165 1.15 -7.04 3.40
C ALA A 165 0.52 -6.17 4.50
N GLU A 166 1.30 -5.79 5.52
CA GLU A 166 0.84 -4.85 6.54
C GLU A 166 0.48 -3.50 5.94
N VAL A 167 1.29 -3.01 5.00
CA VAL A 167 1.01 -1.75 4.31
C VAL A 167 -0.23 -1.84 3.43
N ALA A 168 -0.39 -2.93 2.66
CA ALA A 168 -1.60 -3.15 1.88
C ALA A 168 -2.84 -3.17 2.81
N THR A 169 -2.74 -3.87 3.95
CA THR A 169 -3.78 -3.89 4.98
C THR A 169 -4.09 -2.48 5.52
N MET A 170 -3.06 -1.66 5.77
CA MET A 170 -3.22 -0.26 6.15
C MET A 170 -3.96 0.54 5.07
N HIS A 171 -3.60 0.40 3.79
CA HIS A 171 -4.30 1.07 2.69
C HIS A 171 -5.78 0.66 2.58
N PHE A 172 -6.13 -0.60 2.86
CA PHE A 172 -7.53 -1.02 2.93
C PHE A 172 -8.27 -0.42 4.12
N SER A 173 -7.60 -0.21 5.25
CA SER A 173 -8.16 0.44 6.45
C SER A 173 -8.28 1.98 6.30
N CYS A 174 -7.42 2.60 5.50
CA CYS A 174 -7.39 4.04 5.29
C CYS A 174 -8.43 4.53 4.27
N ALA A 175 -9.22 3.65 3.66
CA ALA A 175 -10.30 4.05 2.77
C ALA A 175 -11.32 5.02 3.42
N ALA A 176 -11.49 4.95 4.75
CA ALA A 176 -12.30 5.91 5.49
C ALA A 176 -11.61 7.29 5.64
N ALA A 177 -10.29 7.30 5.76
CA ALA A 177 -9.46 8.50 5.87
C ALA A 177 -9.24 9.21 4.51
N ASP A 178 -9.24 8.43 3.43
CA ASP A 178 -9.15 8.87 2.03
C ASP A 178 -10.27 9.80 1.57
N LEU A 179 -11.36 9.91 2.35
CA LEU A 179 -12.44 10.88 2.14
C LEU A 179 -11.96 12.32 2.37
N THR A 180 -10.85 12.50 3.11
CA THR A 180 -10.18 13.78 3.27
C THR A 180 -8.80 13.70 2.65
N PHE A 181 -8.57 14.48 1.59
CA PHE A 181 -7.34 14.48 0.79
C PHE A 181 -6.06 14.47 1.65
N PHE A 182 -5.98 15.37 2.64
CA PHE A 182 -4.83 15.49 3.54
C PHE A 182 -4.61 14.27 4.44
N LEU A 183 -5.67 13.64 4.93
CA LEU A 183 -5.56 12.48 5.81
C LEU A 183 -5.20 11.22 5.01
N GLY A 184 -5.70 11.10 3.77
CA GLY A 184 -5.28 10.06 2.84
C GLY A 184 -3.78 10.12 2.56
N ILE A 185 -3.25 11.31 2.25
CA ILE A 185 -1.81 11.52 2.06
C ILE A 185 -1.04 11.13 3.32
N ALA A 186 -1.43 11.61 4.50
CA ALA A 186 -0.76 11.25 5.75
C ALA A 186 -0.73 9.73 5.99
N CYS A 187 -1.82 9.01 5.71
CA CYS A 187 -1.84 7.55 5.79
C CYS A 187 -0.87 6.91 4.79
N HIS A 188 -0.91 7.31 3.51
CA HIS A 188 -0.03 6.74 2.49
C HIS A 188 1.46 7.01 2.80
N THR A 189 1.78 8.20 3.31
CA THR A 189 3.15 8.53 3.71
C THR A 189 3.59 7.73 4.93
N ALA A 190 2.75 7.59 5.95
CA ALA A 190 3.05 6.74 7.11
C ALA A 190 3.28 5.28 6.71
N ALA A 191 2.42 4.75 5.84
CA ALA A 191 2.56 3.40 5.30
C ALA A 191 3.84 3.26 4.47
N THR A 192 4.22 4.29 3.72
CA THR A 192 5.49 4.34 2.98
C THR A 192 6.70 4.28 3.93
N ILE A 193 6.71 5.07 5.00
CA ILE A 193 7.81 5.08 5.97
C ILE A 193 7.91 3.72 6.65
N TYR A 194 6.78 3.15 7.06
CA TYR A 194 6.76 1.80 7.63
C TYR A 194 7.39 0.79 6.65
N HIS A 195 7.02 0.85 5.36
CA HIS A 195 7.58 0.00 4.34
C HIS A 195 9.10 0.16 4.20
N ILE A 196 9.60 1.40 4.13
CA ILE A 196 11.03 1.69 3.97
C ILE A 196 11.82 1.20 5.19
N VAL A 197 11.37 1.55 6.41
CA VAL A 197 12.08 1.22 7.65
C VAL A 197 12.14 -0.30 7.83
N GLN A 198 11.01 -0.98 7.72
CA GLN A 198 10.95 -2.43 7.94
C GLN A 198 11.56 -3.20 6.77
N GLY A 199 11.43 -2.71 5.54
CA GLY A 199 12.11 -3.28 4.37
C GLY A 199 13.64 -3.22 4.49
N ASN A 200 14.19 -2.12 5.00
CA ASN A 200 15.62 -2.00 5.28
C ASN A 200 16.08 -2.94 6.40
N ALA A 201 15.25 -3.17 7.42
CA ALA A 201 15.52 -4.19 8.43
C ALA A 201 15.60 -5.59 7.81
N CYS A 202 14.66 -5.95 6.91
CA CYS A 202 14.72 -7.22 6.17
C CYS A 202 16.02 -7.38 5.38
N ASN A 203 16.46 -6.32 4.69
CA ASN A 203 17.72 -6.35 3.94
C ASN A 203 18.94 -6.46 4.86
N THR A 204 18.91 -5.83 6.04
CA THR A 204 20.00 -5.95 7.03
C THR A 204 20.13 -7.37 7.55
N GLU A 205 19.01 -8.03 7.87
CA GLU A 205 19.02 -9.44 8.31
C GLU A 205 19.50 -10.38 7.21
N TYR A 206 19.14 -10.12 5.96
CA TYR A 206 19.68 -10.86 4.82
C TYR A 206 21.21 -10.76 4.74
N GLN A 207 21.77 -9.55 4.87
CA GLN A 207 23.22 -9.33 4.84
C GLN A 207 23.93 -10.08 5.99
N ARG A 208 23.32 -10.12 7.18
CA ARG A 208 23.83 -10.91 8.30
C ARG A 208 23.80 -12.40 7.99
N CYS A 209 22.70 -12.90 7.43
CA CYS A 209 22.54 -14.31 7.08
C CYS A 209 23.63 -14.77 6.09
N ILE A 210 23.83 -14.04 4.98
CA ILE A 210 24.86 -14.41 4.00
C ILE A 210 26.28 -14.29 4.57
N SER A 211 26.55 -13.31 5.45
CA SER A 211 27.86 -13.16 6.09
C SER A 211 28.18 -14.34 6.99
N ASN A 212 27.19 -14.88 7.70
CA ASN A 212 27.38 -16.02 8.59
C ASN A 212 27.49 -17.34 7.82
N SER A 213 26.73 -17.51 6.73
CA SER A 213 26.79 -18.73 5.90
C SER A 213 28.10 -18.88 5.12
N ASN A 214 28.90 -17.83 4.97
CA ASN A 214 30.22 -17.89 4.32
C ASN A 214 31.37 -18.21 5.31
N LEU A 215 31.05 -18.37 6.61
CA LEU A 215 32.01 -18.73 7.65
C LEU A 215 31.98 -20.23 7.99
N ASP A 216 31.02 -20.97 7.41
CA ASP A 216 30.85 -22.42 7.51
C ASP A 216 31.32 -23.11 6.20
#